data_AF-A0A1G9RWS3-F1
#
_entry.id   AF-A0A1G9RWS3-F1
#
_cell.length_a   1.000
_cell.length_b   1.000
_cell.length_c   1.000
_cell.angle_alpha   90.00
_cell.angle_beta   90.00
_cell.angle_gamma   90.00
#
_symmetry.space_group_name_H-M   'P 1'
#
loop_
_entity.id
_entity.type
_entity.pdbx_description
1 polymer ?
#
loop_
_entity_poly.entity_id
_entity_poly.type
_entity_poly.pdbx_seq_one_letter_code
_entity_poly.pdbx_strand_id
1 'polypeptide(L)'
;MSKGKELAKIMRKSYEVVIGKREDGFIVTDKQILVKMDGDQFREFFSKYNSYKSTVDIPFEFEGLISSAKDRPFTEANMNLDIIFNQLSEADKEVEFTDYAKLLDSGITARVYKAGEELGLIKEKYKFLFEMGDEYRTEGRKNSIFILNEGEIRAVLMPINNGDSSVREELKSLLGLKSDKKLAQTA
;
A
#
# COMPACT_ATOMS: atom_id res chain seq x y z
N MET A 1 -7.59 -10.66 14.06
CA MET A 1 -8.63 -9.78 13.48
C MET A 1 -8.65 -10.03 11.98
N SER A 2 -9.78 -9.96 11.29
CA SER A 2 -9.80 -10.33 9.87
C SER A 2 -9.23 -9.24 8.96
N LYS A 3 -8.60 -9.66 7.85
CA LYS A 3 -7.93 -8.79 6.87
C LYS A 3 -8.88 -7.72 6.29
N GLY A 4 -10.14 -8.09 6.03
CA GLY A 4 -11.16 -7.14 5.56
C GLY A 4 -11.48 -6.03 6.56
N LYS A 5 -11.59 -6.35 7.84
CA LYS A 5 -11.86 -5.34 8.89
C LYS A 5 -10.70 -4.37 9.07
N GLU A 6 -9.46 -4.86 9.01
CA GLU A 6 -8.27 -3.99 9.09
C GLU A 6 -8.18 -3.05 7.88
N LEU A 7 -8.41 -3.57 6.67
CA LEU A 7 -8.44 -2.74 5.47
C LEU A 7 -9.51 -1.64 5.55
N ALA A 8 -10.72 -1.97 6.00
CA ALA A 8 -11.81 -1.01 6.15
C ALA A 8 -11.46 0.11 7.14
N LYS A 9 -10.80 -0.21 8.25
CA LYS A 9 -10.36 0.81 9.25
C LYS A 9 -9.35 1.80 8.68
N ILE A 10 -8.49 1.34 7.78
CA ILE A 10 -7.46 2.16 7.15
C ILE A 10 -8.11 3.03 6.08
N MET A 11 -8.85 2.42 5.17
CA MET A 11 -9.44 3.09 4.01
C MET A 11 -10.62 4.00 4.36
N ARG A 12 -11.25 3.88 5.53
CA ARG A 12 -12.32 4.83 5.93
C ARG A 12 -11.89 6.29 5.92
N LYS A 13 -10.58 6.54 6.09
CA LYS A 13 -9.96 7.88 6.08
C LYS A 13 -9.53 8.32 4.67
N SER A 14 -9.57 7.42 3.69
CA SER A 14 -9.17 7.71 2.31
C SER A 14 -10.25 8.55 1.63
N TYR A 15 -9.81 9.56 0.88
CA TYR A 15 -10.70 10.45 0.13
C TYR A 15 -11.37 9.70 -1.03
N GLU A 16 -10.62 8.78 -1.64
CA GLU A 16 -11.02 7.94 -2.77
C GLU A 16 -10.62 6.50 -2.49
N VAL A 17 -11.55 5.58 -2.76
CA VAL A 17 -11.35 4.13 -2.74
C VAL A 17 -11.93 3.58 -4.03
N VAL A 18 -11.19 2.74 -4.73
CA VAL A 18 -11.68 2.06 -5.94
C VAL A 18 -11.88 0.59 -5.62
N ILE A 19 -12.99 0.04 -6.11
CA ILE A 19 -13.33 -1.38 -6.04
C ILE A 19 -13.42 -1.92 -7.46
N GLY A 20 -12.63 -2.96 -7.76
CA GLY A 20 -12.68 -3.74 -9.00
C GLY A 20 -13.14 -5.17 -8.72
N LYS A 21 -13.96 -5.75 -9.58
CA LYS A 21 -14.35 -7.16 -9.50
C LYS A 21 -13.44 -8.03 -10.35
N ARG A 22 -13.24 -9.28 -9.92
CA ARG A 22 -12.50 -10.32 -10.65
C ARG A 22 -13.27 -11.63 -10.63
N GLU A 23 -12.87 -12.57 -11.47
CA GLU A 23 -13.40 -13.94 -11.46
C GLU A 23 -13.14 -14.64 -10.11
N ASP A 24 -12.00 -14.35 -9.48
CA ASP A 24 -11.53 -14.99 -8.24
C ASP A 24 -11.70 -14.13 -6.98
N GLY A 25 -12.40 -12.98 -7.08
CA GLY A 25 -12.67 -12.11 -5.95
C GLY A 25 -12.72 -10.62 -6.31
N PHE A 26 -12.06 -9.80 -5.50
CA PHE A 26 -12.14 -8.35 -5.55
C PHE A 26 -10.77 -7.70 -5.39
N ILE A 27 -10.60 -6.54 -5.99
CA ILE A 27 -9.48 -5.63 -5.75
C ILE A 27 -10.02 -4.39 -5.08
N VAL A 28 -9.36 -3.97 -4.00
CA VAL A 28 -9.66 -2.71 -3.33
C VAL A 28 -8.38 -1.89 -3.28
N THR A 29 -8.44 -0.64 -3.75
CA THR A 29 -7.27 0.24 -3.79
C THR A 29 -7.59 1.66 -3.34
N ASP A 30 -6.58 2.30 -2.75
CA ASP A 30 -6.52 3.75 -2.56
C ASP A 30 -5.20 4.31 -3.13
N LYS A 31 -4.82 5.53 -2.73
CA LYS A 31 -3.57 6.16 -3.21
C LYS A 31 -2.28 5.47 -2.75
N GLN A 32 -2.33 4.67 -1.68
CA GLN A 32 -1.15 4.09 -1.04
C GLN A 32 -1.11 2.56 -1.15
N ILE A 33 -2.27 1.90 -1.22
CA ILE A 33 -2.32 0.43 -1.20
C ILE A 33 -3.33 -0.09 -2.21
N LEU A 34 -3.05 -1.29 -2.71
CA LEU A 34 -3.95 -2.11 -3.52
C LEU A 34 -3.96 -3.52 -2.94
N VAL A 35 -5.13 -4.13 -2.77
CA VAL A 35 -5.28 -5.41 -2.06
C VAL A 35 -6.21 -6.34 -2.83
N LYS A 36 -5.76 -7.57 -3.09
CA LYS A 36 -6.56 -8.67 -3.63
C LYS A 36 -7.26 -9.40 -2.48
N MET A 37 -8.58 -9.51 -2.57
CA MET A 37 -9.42 -10.13 -1.55
C MET A 37 -10.28 -11.23 -2.17
N ASP A 38 -10.44 -12.34 -1.45
CA ASP A 38 -11.50 -13.30 -1.77
C ASP A 38 -12.89 -12.74 -1.39
N GLY A 39 -13.95 -13.47 -1.74
CA GLY A 39 -15.33 -13.03 -1.49
C GLY A 39 -15.68 -12.85 -0.01
N ASP A 40 -15.12 -13.68 0.88
CA ASP A 40 -15.40 -13.60 2.32
C ASP A 40 -14.68 -12.41 2.96
N GLN A 41 -13.40 -12.22 2.61
CA GLN A 41 -12.60 -11.06 3.00
C GLN A 41 -13.25 -9.76 2.52
N PHE A 42 -13.72 -9.73 1.27
CA PHE A 42 -14.40 -8.57 0.69
C PHE A 42 -15.73 -8.30 1.39
N ARG A 43 -16.54 -9.33 1.67
CA ARG A 43 -17.81 -9.18 2.41
C ARG A 43 -17.61 -8.50 3.75
N GLU A 44 -16.59 -8.93 4.49
CA GLU A 44 -16.26 -8.30 5.78
C GLU A 44 -15.74 -6.87 5.63
N PHE A 45 -14.85 -6.63 4.66
CA PHE A 45 -14.37 -5.29 4.33
C PHE A 45 -15.54 -4.35 4.04
N PHE A 46 -16.41 -4.76 3.12
CA PHE A 46 -17.48 -3.94 2.57
C PHE A 46 -18.53 -3.61 3.63
N SER A 47 -18.96 -4.62 4.39
CA SER A 47 -19.86 -4.43 5.53
C SER A 47 -19.28 -3.43 6.54
N LYS A 48 -18.00 -3.56 6.88
CA LYS A 48 -17.37 -2.65 7.84
C LYS A 48 -17.17 -1.26 7.29
N TYR A 49 -16.80 -1.13 6.01
CA TYR A 49 -16.61 0.15 5.35
C TYR A 49 -17.93 0.94 5.25
N ASN A 50 -19.03 0.30 4.84
CA ASN A 50 -20.37 0.92 4.85
C ASN A 50 -20.78 1.36 6.26
N SER A 51 -20.49 0.56 7.30
CA SER A 51 -20.78 0.97 8.68
C SER A 51 -20.06 2.26 9.11
N TYR A 52 -18.90 2.57 8.50
CA TYR A 52 -18.20 3.82 8.72
C TYR A 52 -18.76 5.00 7.93
N LYS A 53 -19.43 4.74 6.80
CA LYS A 53 -20.00 5.79 5.97
C LYS A 53 -21.37 6.25 6.47
N SER A 54 -22.05 5.46 7.31
CA SER A 54 -23.18 5.80 8.19
C SER A 54 -24.45 6.42 7.57
N THR A 55 -24.35 7.09 6.43
CA THR A 55 -25.43 7.80 5.74
C THR A 55 -25.50 7.44 4.24
N VAL A 56 -24.68 6.49 3.80
CA VAL A 56 -24.59 6.04 2.39
C VAL A 56 -24.46 4.52 2.37
N ASP A 57 -25.48 3.86 1.84
CA ASP A 57 -25.45 2.41 1.58
C ASP A 57 -24.97 2.16 0.16
N ILE A 58 -23.71 1.76 0.04
CA ILE A 58 -23.12 1.34 -1.23
C ILE A 58 -23.58 -0.10 -1.50
N PRO A 59 -24.09 -0.45 -2.69
CA PRO A 59 -24.50 -1.82 -3.00
C PRO A 59 -23.33 -2.81 -2.97
N PHE A 60 -23.53 -4.02 -2.45
CA PHE A 60 -22.45 -5.02 -2.36
C PHE A 60 -21.84 -5.40 -3.72
N GLU A 61 -22.68 -5.46 -4.76
CA GLU A 61 -22.28 -5.76 -6.12
C GLU A 61 -21.68 -4.55 -6.87
N PHE A 62 -21.28 -3.50 -6.16
CA PHE A 62 -20.71 -2.29 -6.74
C PHE A 62 -19.29 -2.52 -7.30
N GLU A 63 -19.01 -1.87 -8.43
CA GLU A 63 -17.68 -1.73 -9.02
C GLU A 63 -17.47 -0.27 -9.45
N GLY A 64 -16.36 0.34 -9.04
CA GLY A 64 -16.05 1.72 -9.39
C GLY A 64 -15.40 2.53 -8.27
N LEU A 65 -15.60 3.85 -8.32
CA LEU A 65 -14.99 4.82 -7.41
C LEU A 65 -15.93 5.17 -6.26
N ILE A 66 -15.44 5.13 -5.04
CA ILE A 66 -16.08 5.68 -3.84
C ILE A 66 -15.32 6.95 -3.44
N SER A 67 -16.03 8.06 -3.32
CA SER A 67 -15.49 9.35 -2.91
C SER A 67 -16.11 9.82 -1.59
N SER A 68 -15.36 10.59 -0.81
CA SER A 68 -15.90 11.30 0.36
C SER A 68 -16.65 12.59 0.00
N ALA A 69 -16.77 12.93 -1.29
CA ALA A 69 -17.58 14.05 -1.76
C ALA A 69 -19.07 13.84 -1.45
N LYS A 70 -19.73 14.87 -0.90
CA LYS A 70 -21.09 14.78 -0.36
C LYS A 70 -22.18 14.51 -1.40
N ASP A 71 -22.00 15.02 -2.62
CA ASP A 71 -23.08 15.03 -3.61
C ASP A 71 -23.17 13.73 -4.43
N ARG A 72 -22.05 13.00 -4.55
CA ARG A 72 -21.95 11.70 -5.24
C ARG A 72 -20.90 10.83 -4.54
N PRO A 73 -21.29 10.07 -3.51
CA PRO A 73 -20.34 9.33 -2.69
C PRO A 73 -19.75 8.10 -3.39
N PHE A 74 -20.35 7.65 -4.49
CA PHE A 74 -19.77 6.64 -5.37
C PHE A 74 -20.21 6.82 -6.82
N THR A 75 -19.44 6.29 -7.76
CA THR A 75 -19.69 6.29 -9.20
C THR A 75 -19.30 4.93 -9.75
N GLU A 76 -20.26 4.24 -10.37
CA GLU A 76 -20.00 2.97 -11.03
C GLU A 76 -19.12 3.17 -12.25
N ALA A 77 -18.08 2.34 -12.34
CA ALA A 77 -17.15 2.34 -13.45
C ALA A 77 -16.43 1.00 -13.48
N ASN A 78 -16.30 0.41 -14.67
CA ASN A 78 -15.44 -0.74 -14.84
C ASN A 78 -13.99 -0.26 -14.91
N MET A 79 -13.20 -0.63 -13.91
CA MET A 79 -11.79 -0.24 -13.82
C MET A 79 -10.92 -1.48 -13.94
N ASN A 80 -10.14 -1.57 -15.01
CA ASN A 80 -9.17 -2.64 -15.16
C ASN A 80 -7.96 -2.40 -14.26
N LEU A 81 -8.04 -2.88 -13.02
CA LEU A 81 -6.97 -2.79 -12.02
C LEU A 81 -5.90 -3.88 -12.18
N ASP A 82 -6.14 -4.89 -13.01
CA ASP A 82 -5.18 -5.97 -13.27
C ASP A 82 -3.91 -5.47 -13.97
N ILE A 83 -3.98 -4.32 -14.64
CA ILE A 83 -2.81 -3.65 -15.22
C ILE A 83 -1.69 -3.42 -14.20
N ILE A 84 -2.03 -3.19 -12.92
CA ILE A 84 -1.04 -2.96 -11.85
C ILE A 84 -0.35 -4.27 -11.46
N PHE A 85 -1.07 -5.39 -11.48
CA PHE A 85 -0.52 -6.70 -11.15
C PHE A 85 0.33 -7.29 -12.27
N ASN A 86 -0.02 -7.00 -13.53
CA ASN A 86 0.72 -7.47 -14.69
C ASN A 86 2.13 -6.90 -14.81
N GLN A 87 2.50 -5.90 -13.99
CA GLN A 87 3.85 -5.34 -13.92
C GLN A 87 4.84 -6.23 -13.15
N LEU A 88 4.38 -7.28 -12.44
CA LEU A 88 5.25 -8.11 -11.58
C LEU A 88 6.43 -8.80 -12.27
N SER A 89 6.34 -9.10 -13.57
CA SER A 89 7.45 -9.71 -14.30
C SER A 89 8.71 -8.86 -14.29
N GLU A 90 8.57 -7.56 -14.01
CA GLU A 90 9.67 -6.63 -13.93
C GLU A 90 10.20 -6.52 -12.47
N ALA A 91 9.46 -6.96 -11.44
CA ALA A 91 9.80 -6.92 -10.01
C ALA A 91 10.77 -8.03 -9.56
N ASP A 92 12.06 -7.74 -9.62
CA ASP A 92 13.16 -8.70 -9.41
C ASP A 92 13.92 -8.52 -8.07
N LYS A 93 13.80 -7.36 -7.41
CA LYS A 93 14.53 -7.08 -6.17
C LYS A 93 13.79 -7.58 -4.94
N GLU A 94 14.44 -8.45 -4.17
CA GLU A 94 14.01 -8.84 -2.83
C GLU A 94 14.09 -7.64 -1.87
N VAL A 95 13.12 -7.57 -0.95
CA VAL A 95 13.01 -6.49 0.02
C VAL A 95 13.36 -6.99 1.42
N GLU A 96 14.39 -6.40 2.00
CA GLU A 96 14.73 -6.58 3.42
C GLU A 96 14.01 -5.52 4.25
N PHE A 97 13.68 -5.86 5.49
CA PHE A 97 12.99 -4.94 6.38
C PHE A 97 13.56 -4.94 7.80
N THR A 98 13.54 -3.78 8.44
CA THR A 98 13.81 -3.66 9.88
C THR A 98 12.56 -3.96 10.71
N ASP A 99 12.74 -3.98 12.03
CA ASP A 99 11.63 -3.85 12.98
C ASP A 99 10.96 -2.47 12.89
N TYR A 100 9.74 -2.39 13.42
CA TYR A 100 9.01 -1.14 13.59
C TYR A 100 9.62 -0.31 14.72
N ALA A 101 9.94 0.95 14.43
CA ALA A 101 10.47 1.91 15.38
C ALA A 101 9.67 3.23 15.33
N LYS A 102 9.63 3.94 16.45
CA LYS A 102 9.00 5.26 16.55
C LYS A 102 10.00 6.32 16.09
N LEU A 103 9.62 7.10 15.08
CA LEU A 103 10.40 8.25 14.61
C LEU A 103 10.26 9.40 15.62
N LEU A 104 11.39 9.86 16.18
CA LEU A 104 11.43 10.77 17.33
C LEU A 104 10.65 12.07 17.10
N ASP A 105 10.81 12.69 15.93
CA ASP A 105 10.28 14.03 15.66
C ASP A 105 8.83 14.05 15.16
N SER A 106 8.35 12.94 14.58
CA SER A 106 6.99 12.88 14.00
C SER A 106 5.99 12.11 14.84
N GLY A 107 6.47 11.34 15.82
CA GLY A 107 5.63 10.41 16.60
C GLY A 107 5.07 9.25 15.77
N ILE A 108 5.48 9.10 14.51
CA ILE A 108 5.05 8.03 13.59
C ILE A 108 5.85 6.76 13.89
N THR A 109 5.15 5.62 14.03
CA THR A 109 5.80 4.31 14.01
C THR A 109 5.92 3.81 12.57
N ALA A 110 7.14 3.46 12.15
CA ALA A 110 7.43 2.95 10.82
C ALA A 110 8.58 1.93 10.86
N ARG A 111 8.65 1.07 9.84
CA ARG A 111 9.82 0.24 9.56
C ARG A 111 10.54 0.75 8.32
N VAL A 112 11.83 0.52 8.24
CA VAL A 112 12.62 0.77 7.02
C VAL A 112 12.55 -0.48 6.17
N TYR A 113 12.45 -0.29 4.86
CA TYR A 113 12.74 -1.34 3.89
C TYR A 113 14.00 -0.97 3.09
N LYS A 114 14.71 -2.00 2.66
CA LYS A 114 15.88 -1.91 1.80
C LYS A 114 15.70 -2.83 0.60
N ALA A 115 15.99 -2.32 -0.58
CA ALA A 115 16.00 -3.10 -1.81
C ALA A 115 17.19 -2.67 -2.67
N GLY A 116 18.26 -3.47 -2.66
CA GLY A 116 19.55 -3.04 -3.20
C GLY A 116 20.07 -1.79 -2.47
N GLU A 117 20.25 -0.69 -3.20
CA GLU A 117 20.70 0.61 -2.67
C GLU A 117 19.55 1.55 -2.25
N GLU A 118 18.31 1.12 -2.46
CA GLU A 118 17.13 1.93 -2.20
C GLU A 118 16.61 1.70 -0.78
N LEU A 119 16.14 2.77 -0.17
CA LEU A 119 15.53 2.77 1.16
C LEU A 119 14.19 3.48 1.10
N GLY A 120 13.27 3.04 1.94
CA GLY A 120 12.11 3.85 2.27
C GLY A 120 11.40 3.40 3.52
N LEU A 121 10.25 4.04 3.79
CA LEU A 121 9.53 3.88 5.04
C LEU A 121 8.13 3.34 4.84
N ILE A 122 7.74 2.47 5.76
CA ILE A 122 6.42 1.86 5.79
C ILE A 122 5.80 2.09 7.16
N LYS A 123 4.65 2.77 7.18
CA LYS A 123 3.92 3.06 8.41
C LYS A 123 3.38 1.77 9.02
N GLU A 124 3.36 1.70 10.36
CA GLU A 124 2.83 0.57 11.11
C GLU A 124 1.36 0.26 10.80
N LYS A 125 0.56 1.27 10.43
CA LYS A 125 -0.83 1.04 9.98
C LYS A 125 -0.96 0.05 8.81
N TYR A 126 0.11 -0.20 8.06
CA TYR A 126 0.15 -1.17 6.97
C TYR A 126 0.71 -2.54 7.36
N LYS A 127 1.11 -2.70 8.64
CA LYS A 127 1.13 -3.94 9.44
C LYS A 127 0.63 -5.20 8.73
N PHE A 128 -0.69 -5.27 8.71
CA PHE A 128 -1.47 -6.43 8.32
C PHE A 128 -1.24 -6.88 6.87
N LEU A 129 -0.75 -6.01 5.98
CA LEU A 129 -0.48 -6.39 4.59
C LEU A 129 0.64 -7.44 4.52
N PHE A 130 1.64 -7.34 5.40
CA PHE A 130 2.73 -8.32 5.47
C PHE A 130 2.28 -9.68 6.00
N GLU A 131 1.08 -9.79 6.57
CA GLU A 131 0.45 -11.07 6.96
C GLU A 131 -0.33 -11.69 5.78
N MET A 132 -0.33 -11.03 4.61
CA MET A 132 -0.98 -11.53 3.40
C MET A 132 -0.06 -12.34 2.50
N GLY A 133 1.24 -12.35 2.78
CA GLY A 133 2.23 -13.06 1.99
C GLY A 133 3.55 -13.19 2.74
N ASP A 134 4.37 -14.10 2.24
CA ASP A 134 5.67 -14.48 2.79
C ASP A 134 6.85 -14.02 1.92
N GLU A 135 6.56 -13.55 0.71
CA GLU A 135 7.54 -13.05 -0.23
C GLU A 135 7.27 -11.57 -0.57
N TYR A 136 8.35 -10.79 -0.67
CA TYR A 136 8.28 -9.34 -0.89
C TYR A 136 9.25 -8.90 -1.98
N ARG A 137 8.71 -8.29 -3.03
CA ARG A 137 9.50 -7.79 -4.17
C ARG A 137 9.21 -6.33 -4.44
N THR A 138 10.15 -5.63 -5.08
CA THR A 138 9.94 -4.24 -5.48
C THR A 138 10.45 -3.97 -6.88
N GLU A 139 9.90 -2.92 -7.49
CA GLU A 139 10.29 -2.50 -8.82
C GLU A 139 10.09 -1.01 -9.10
N GLY A 140 10.83 -0.52 -10.09
CA GLY A 140 10.61 0.74 -10.76
C GLY A 140 11.05 1.95 -9.93
N ARG A 141 10.93 3.14 -10.52
CA ARG A 141 11.40 4.41 -9.90
C ARG A 141 10.64 4.83 -8.64
N LYS A 142 9.55 4.14 -8.29
CA LYS A 142 8.70 4.46 -7.14
C LYS A 142 8.76 3.39 -6.04
N ASN A 143 9.51 2.31 -6.24
CA ASN A 143 9.74 1.27 -5.24
C ASN A 143 8.46 0.71 -4.61
N SER A 144 7.45 0.46 -5.43
CA SER A 144 6.23 -0.20 -4.96
C SER A 144 6.59 -1.59 -4.43
N ILE A 145 6.09 -1.92 -3.24
CA ILE A 145 6.34 -3.22 -2.62
C ILE A 145 5.18 -4.15 -2.97
N PHE A 146 5.49 -5.19 -3.74
CA PHE A 146 4.61 -6.31 -4.02
C PHE A 146 4.71 -7.32 -2.89
N ILE A 147 3.56 -7.75 -2.37
CA ILE A 147 3.44 -8.76 -1.33
C ILE A 147 2.83 -9.99 -1.97
N LEU A 148 3.60 -11.07 -2.00
CA LEU A 148 3.30 -12.30 -2.70
C LEU A 148 3.05 -13.44 -1.70
N ASN A 149 2.13 -14.33 -2.07
CA ASN A 149 1.89 -15.60 -1.38
C ASN A 149 1.84 -16.68 -2.45
N GLU A 150 2.71 -17.70 -2.35
CA GLU A 150 2.81 -18.77 -3.37
C GLU A 150 3.03 -18.21 -4.79
N GLY A 151 3.79 -17.12 -4.91
CA GLY A 151 4.06 -16.44 -6.19
C GLY A 151 2.93 -15.56 -6.73
N GLU A 152 1.76 -15.52 -6.08
CA GLU A 152 0.66 -14.63 -6.45
C GLU A 152 0.67 -13.33 -5.65
N ILE A 153 0.42 -12.20 -6.31
CA ILE A 153 0.31 -10.90 -5.63
C ILE A 153 -0.98 -10.85 -4.82
N ARG A 154 -0.81 -10.61 -3.52
CA ARG A 154 -1.91 -10.41 -2.57
C ARG A 154 -2.12 -8.95 -2.24
N ALA A 155 -1.07 -8.13 -2.27
CA ALA A 155 -1.16 -6.70 -2.08
C ALA A 155 -0.01 -5.95 -2.76
N VAL A 156 -0.23 -4.67 -3.01
CA VAL A 156 0.79 -3.70 -3.43
C VAL A 156 0.75 -2.54 -2.45
N LEU A 157 1.92 -2.11 -1.99
CA LEU A 157 2.08 -1.00 -1.07
C LEU A 157 3.03 0.03 -1.70
N MET A 158 2.53 1.24 -1.88
CA MET A 158 3.38 2.40 -2.17
C MET A 158 4.06 2.82 -0.87
N PRO A 159 5.39 2.65 -0.74
CA PRO A 159 6.08 3.17 0.41
C PRO A 159 6.05 4.70 0.41
N ILE A 160 6.39 5.28 1.55
CA ILE A 160 6.70 6.70 1.56
C ILE A 160 8.05 6.88 0.88
N ASN A 161 8.03 7.25 -0.40
CA ASN A 161 9.21 7.80 -1.06
C ASN A 161 9.45 9.17 -0.47
N ASN A 162 10.30 9.25 0.54
CA ASN A 162 10.72 10.52 1.07
C ASN A 162 11.59 11.20 0.02
N GLY A 163 10.96 12.05 -0.80
CA GLY A 163 11.64 13.16 -1.46
C GLY A 163 12.26 14.15 -0.45
N ASP A 164 12.03 13.93 0.84
CA ASP A 164 12.73 14.60 1.93
C ASP A 164 14.11 13.95 2.14
N SER A 165 15.12 14.56 1.53
CA SER A 165 16.52 14.14 1.62
C SER A 165 17.01 14.03 3.07
N SER A 166 16.41 14.78 4.00
CA SER A 166 16.74 14.76 5.43
C SER A 166 16.52 13.38 6.07
N VAL A 167 15.32 12.82 5.93
CA VAL A 167 14.98 11.49 6.49
C VAL A 167 15.76 10.39 5.78
N ARG A 168 16.02 10.52 4.47
CA ARG A 168 16.82 9.53 3.73
C ARG A 168 18.27 9.51 4.20
N GLU A 169 18.89 10.67 4.44
CA GLU A 169 20.26 10.74 4.98
C GLU A 169 20.34 10.28 6.44
N GLU A 170 19.32 10.57 7.26
CA GLU A 170 19.22 10.05 8.62
C GLU A 170 19.14 8.51 8.64
N LEU A 171 18.32 7.92 7.76
CA LEU A 171 18.24 6.47 7.61
C LEU A 171 19.55 5.86 7.11
N LYS A 172 20.24 6.50 6.17
CA LYS A 172 21.57 6.05 5.71
C LYS A 172 22.59 6.07 6.85
N SER A 173 22.60 7.13 7.66
CA SER A 173 23.46 7.26 8.83
C SER A 173 23.21 6.14 9.85
N LEU A 174 21.95 5.88 10.18
CA LEU A 174 21.54 4.83 11.12
C LEU A 174 21.86 3.41 10.61
N LEU A 175 21.87 3.20 9.30
CA LEU A 175 22.13 1.91 8.66
C LEU A 175 23.57 1.75 8.15
N GLY A 176 24.46 2.73 8.40
CA GLY A 176 25.87 2.69 7.95
C GLY A 176 26.05 2.72 6.43
N LEU A 177 25.07 3.24 5.69
CA LEU A 177 25.09 3.32 4.23
C LEU A 177 25.75 4.63 3.77
N LYS A 178 26.50 4.59 2.67
CA LYS A 178 27.20 5.77 2.14
C LYS A 178 26.19 6.84 1.71
N SER A 179 26.40 8.07 2.19
CA SER A 179 25.66 9.27 1.75
C SER A 179 25.83 9.49 0.24
N ASP A 180 24.78 9.98 -0.42
CA ASP A 180 24.90 10.42 -1.82
C ASP A 180 25.55 11.81 -1.81
N LYS A 181 26.84 11.88 -1.47
CA LYS A 181 27.61 13.07 -1.81
C LYS A 181 27.67 13.14 -3.33
N LYS A 182 26.76 13.91 -3.93
CA LYS A 182 26.98 14.47 -5.26
C LYS A 182 28.38 15.07 -5.25
N LEU A 183 29.25 14.54 -6.12
CA LEU A 183 30.47 15.17 -6.55
C LEU A 183 30.11 16.56 -7.10
N ALA A 184 30.09 17.55 -6.22
CA ALA A 184 30.39 18.92 -6.58
C ALA A 184 31.91 19.02 -6.63
N GLN A 185 32.49 18.61 -7.75
CA GLN A 185 33.84 18.95 -8.17
C GLN A 185 33.73 19.34 -9.65
N THR A 186 33.55 20.63 -9.92
CA THR A 186 34.61 21.53 -10.44
C THR A 186 35.17 21.07 -11.78
N ALA A 187 34.66 21.68 -12.85
CA ALA A 187 35.43 22.36 -13.88
C ALA A 187 34.56 23.50 -14.43
#